data_AF-A0A2V8D1L9-F1
#
_entry.id   AF-A0A2V8D1L9-F1
#
_cell.length_a   1.000
_cell.length_b   1.000
_cell.length_c   1.000
_cell.angle_alpha   90.00
_cell.angle_beta   90.00
_cell.angle_gamma   90.00
#
_symmetry.space_group_name_H-M   'P 1'
#
loop_
_entity.id
_entity.type
_entity.pdbx_description
1 polymer ?
#
loop_
_entity_poly.entity_id
_entity_poly.type
_entity_poly.pdbx_seq_one_letter_code
_entity_poly.pdbx_strand_id
1 'polypeptide(L)'
;PALDSRTYTADYHEIKDLGRATDTSRTAEQSATALFWSPSATALWSANVRSLARTMDLLTAARFEAIGLAAVTNSLIACWDAKYTYMFWRPVTAIRAGDTDGNSETEPDAAWTPFITTPSHPEYPAAHTTVGAGALGFYTVWFETDQFPLEFKGNAGAVRQYTSAAEIHAEEGNARVWGGMHWRNSTEVGTKLGSRVGKYTATHLLKPLDD
;
A
#
# COMPACT_ATOMS: atom_id res chain seq x y z
N PRO A 1 4.80 12.00 9.81
CA PRO A 1 4.36 12.91 10.89
C PRO A 1 5.60 13.41 11.65
N ALA A 2 5.52 14.48 12.44
CA ALA A 2 6.61 14.84 13.35
C ALA A 2 6.81 13.73 14.39
N LEU A 3 8.05 13.47 14.81
CA LEU A 3 8.38 12.35 15.70
C LEU A 3 7.86 12.55 17.13
N ASP A 4 7.64 13.79 17.55
CA ASP A 4 7.03 14.15 18.84
C ASP A 4 5.49 14.22 18.80
N SER A 5 4.88 13.88 17.67
CA SER A 5 3.44 13.99 17.49
C SER A 5 2.68 12.77 18.01
N ARG A 6 1.43 13.01 18.46
CA ARG A 6 0.51 11.92 18.87
C ARG A 6 0.29 10.88 17.76
N THR A 7 0.28 11.29 16.50
CA THR A 7 0.16 10.36 15.37
C THR A 7 1.36 9.42 15.30
N TYR A 8 2.57 9.94 15.45
CA TYR A 8 3.76 9.08 15.45
C TYR A 8 3.78 8.14 16.66
N THR A 9 3.45 8.62 17.85
CA THR A 9 3.34 7.76 19.05
C THR A 9 2.34 6.63 18.85
N ALA A 10 1.15 6.91 18.31
CA ALA A 10 0.13 5.91 18.05
C ALA A 10 0.60 4.86 17.03
N ASP A 11 1.16 5.32 15.89
CA ASP A 11 1.73 4.43 14.87
C ASP A 11 2.87 3.56 15.43
N TYR A 12 3.69 4.13 16.31
CA TYR A 12 4.81 3.45 16.96
C TYR A 12 4.34 2.33 17.88
N HIS A 13 3.35 2.60 18.74
CA HIS A 13 2.79 1.56 19.62
C HIS A 13 2.06 0.49 18.82
N GLU A 14 1.27 0.87 17.81
CA GLU A 14 0.55 -0.08 16.96
C GLU A 14 1.52 -1.08 16.32
N ILE A 15 2.59 -0.60 15.68
CA ILE A 15 3.53 -1.49 14.99
C ILE A 15 4.53 -2.17 15.92
N LYS A 16 4.88 -1.57 17.07
CA LYS A 16 5.73 -2.24 18.07
C LYS A 16 5.07 -3.53 18.55
N ASP A 17 3.76 -3.49 18.81
CA ASP A 17 2.97 -4.66 19.18
C ASP A 17 2.60 -5.52 17.95
N LEU A 18 1.86 -4.97 17.00
CA LEU A 18 1.31 -5.74 15.88
C LEU A 18 2.31 -5.98 14.76
N GLY A 19 3.52 -5.46 14.76
CA GLY A 19 4.49 -5.62 13.67
C GLY A 19 5.64 -6.58 13.97
N ARG A 20 5.82 -6.99 15.23
CA ARG A 20 6.97 -7.78 15.69
C ARG A 20 6.94 -9.25 15.29
N ALA A 21 8.08 -9.89 15.08
CA ALA A 21 8.15 -11.29 14.64
C ALA A 21 7.68 -12.31 15.71
N THR A 22 7.96 -12.05 16.98
CA THR A 22 7.63 -12.92 18.13
C THR A 22 6.93 -12.13 19.22
N ASP A 23 6.17 -12.79 20.10
CA ASP A 23 5.52 -12.15 21.27
C ASP A 23 4.56 -11.00 20.89
N THR A 24 3.89 -11.16 19.76
CA THR A 24 2.93 -10.23 19.14
C THR A 24 1.50 -10.47 19.63
N SER A 25 0.68 -9.43 19.72
CA SER A 25 -0.78 -9.58 19.88
C SER A 25 -1.51 -9.93 18.57
N ARG A 26 -0.81 -9.91 17.41
CA ARG A 26 -1.39 -10.27 16.11
C ARG A 26 -2.09 -11.62 16.13
N THR A 27 -3.29 -11.67 15.56
CA THR A 27 -4.00 -12.92 15.30
C THR A 27 -3.39 -13.70 14.12
N ALA A 28 -3.78 -14.97 13.98
CA ALA A 28 -3.43 -15.78 12.83
C ALA A 28 -3.92 -15.17 11.51
N GLU A 29 -5.12 -14.59 11.50
CA GLU A 29 -5.69 -13.92 10.31
C GLU A 29 -4.92 -12.65 9.94
N GLN A 30 -4.48 -11.86 10.93
CA GLN A 30 -3.64 -10.69 10.68
C GLN A 30 -2.28 -11.10 10.08
N SER A 31 -1.71 -12.20 10.56
CA SER A 31 -0.48 -12.77 9.99
C SER A 31 -0.69 -13.29 8.56
N ALA A 32 -1.80 -13.98 8.31
CA ALA A 32 -2.17 -14.44 6.97
C ALA A 32 -2.38 -13.27 5.99
N THR A 33 -3.00 -12.18 6.45
CA THR A 33 -3.18 -10.95 5.67
C THR A 33 -1.85 -10.29 5.34
N ALA A 34 -0.94 -10.16 6.31
CA ALA A 34 0.41 -9.63 6.08
C ALA A 34 1.17 -10.43 5.01
N LEU A 35 1.08 -11.77 5.07
CA LEU A 35 1.71 -12.67 4.11
C LEU A 35 1.04 -12.62 2.72
N PHE A 36 -0.28 -12.48 2.67
CA PHE A 36 -1.05 -12.41 1.43
C PHE A 36 -0.60 -11.23 0.56
N TRP A 37 -0.42 -10.05 1.17
CA TRP A 37 0.02 -8.83 0.48
C TRP A 37 1.55 -8.65 0.47
N SER A 38 2.33 -9.66 0.83
CA SER A 38 3.80 -9.60 0.79
C SER A 38 4.42 -9.50 -0.62
N PRO A 39 3.84 -10.07 -1.69
CA PRO A 39 4.41 -9.99 -3.04
C PRO A 39 4.52 -8.55 -3.58
N SER A 40 5.24 -8.39 -4.69
CA SER A 40 5.41 -7.08 -5.35
C SER A 40 4.07 -6.46 -5.74
N ALA A 41 3.76 -5.27 -5.18
CA ALA A 41 2.54 -4.53 -5.49
C ALA A 41 2.44 -4.19 -6.99
N THR A 42 3.53 -3.73 -7.60
CA THR A 42 3.56 -3.39 -9.04
C THR A 42 3.25 -4.60 -9.91
N ALA A 43 3.84 -5.76 -9.60
CA ALA A 43 3.58 -6.98 -10.36
C ALA A 43 2.13 -7.46 -10.18
N LEU A 44 1.65 -7.44 -8.94
CA LEU A 44 0.28 -7.83 -8.58
C LEU A 44 -0.75 -6.97 -9.30
N TRP A 45 -0.65 -5.65 -9.18
CA TRP A 45 -1.61 -4.72 -9.77
C TRP A 45 -1.52 -4.65 -11.29
N SER A 46 -0.32 -4.78 -11.87
CA SER A 46 -0.19 -4.91 -13.34
C SER A 46 -0.83 -6.20 -13.87
N ALA A 47 -0.74 -7.30 -13.13
CA ALA A 47 -1.41 -8.55 -13.49
C ALA A 47 -2.93 -8.44 -13.35
N ASN A 48 -3.43 -7.75 -12.31
CA ASN A 48 -4.85 -7.50 -12.11
C ASN A 48 -5.46 -6.66 -13.26
N VAL A 49 -4.79 -5.57 -13.68
CA VAL A 49 -5.21 -4.74 -14.84
C VAL A 49 -5.37 -5.62 -16.09
N ARG A 50 -4.35 -6.42 -16.42
CA ARG A 50 -4.39 -7.34 -17.57
C ARG A 50 -5.49 -8.40 -17.44
N SER A 51 -5.75 -8.87 -16.22
CA SER A 51 -6.80 -9.87 -15.99
C SER A 51 -8.19 -9.30 -16.30
N LEU A 52 -8.46 -8.05 -15.90
CA LEU A 52 -9.72 -7.38 -16.21
C LEU A 52 -9.85 -7.07 -17.70
N ALA A 53 -8.76 -6.68 -18.36
CA ALA A 53 -8.76 -6.37 -19.79
C ALA A 53 -9.13 -7.57 -20.68
N ARG A 54 -8.84 -8.80 -20.25
CA ARG A 54 -9.11 -10.03 -21.02
C ARG A 54 -10.59 -10.28 -21.31
N THR A 55 -11.51 -9.64 -20.59
CA THR A 55 -12.95 -9.79 -20.79
C THR A 55 -13.54 -8.69 -21.70
N MET A 56 -12.71 -7.75 -22.15
CA MET A 56 -13.12 -6.61 -22.99
C MET A 56 -12.84 -6.87 -24.47
N ASP A 57 -13.45 -6.09 -25.37
CA ASP A 57 -13.06 -6.08 -26.78
C ASP A 57 -11.63 -5.53 -26.97
N LEU A 58 -11.02 -5.77 -28.14
CA LEU A 58 -9.62 -5.44 -28.40
C LEU A 58 -9.26 -3.97 -28.14
N LEU A 59 -10.07 -3.02 -28.61
CA LEU A 59 -9.75 -1.60 -28.49
C LEU A 59 -9.98 -1.10 -27.06
N THR A 60 -11.05 -1.57 -26.42
CA THR A 60 -11.34 -1.29 -25.01
C THR A 60 -10.25 -1.86 -24.11
N ALA A 61 -9.82 -3.11 -24.34
CA ALA A 61 -8.74 -3.77 -23.61
C ALA A 61 -7.42 -3.01 -23.77
N ALA A 62 -7.06 -2.63 -25.01
CA ALA A 62 -5.83 -1.89 -25.28
C ALA A 62 -5.81 -0.54 -24.54
N ARG A 63 -6.93 0.19 -24.55
CA ARG A 63 -7.07 1.47 -23.83
C ARG A 63 -7.04 1.28 -22.31
N PHE A 64 -7.76 0.27 -21.80
CA PHE A 64 -7.80 -0.04 -20.37
C PHE A 64 -6.41 -0.40 -19.84
N GLU A 65 -5.68 -1.27 -20.53
CA GLU A 65 -4.32 -1.64 -20.14
C GLU A 65 -3.36 -0.44 -20.20
N ALA A 66 -3.41 0.36 -21.26
CA ALA A 66 -2.54 1.52 -21.41
C ALA A 66 -2.71 2.51 -20.24
N ILE A 67 -3.95 2.84 -19.89
CA ILE A 67 -4.24 3.78 -18.80
C ILE A 67 -3.96 3.14 -17.44
N GLY A 68 -4.39 1.88 -17.23
CA GLY A 68 -4.23 1.18 -15.96
C GLY A 68 -2.77 0.91 -15.60
N LEU A 69 -1.96 0.45 -16.55
CA LEU A 69 -0.52 0.25 -16.32
C LEU A 69 0.23 1.58 -16.13
N ALA A 70 -0.20 2.65 -16.80
CA ALA A 70 0.31 3.99 -16.53
C ALA A 70 -0.07 4.46 -15.12
N ALA A 71 -1.29 4.22 -14.64
CA ALA A 71 -1.71 4.60 -13.29
C ALA A 71 -0.89 3.88 -12.20
N VAL A 72 -0.62 2.58 -12.39
CA VAL A 72 0.27 1.78 -11.53
C VAL A 72 1.69 2.37 -11.54
N THR A 73 2.24 2.65 -12.72
CA THR A 73 3.62 3.13 -12.89
C THR A 73 3.79 4.55 -12.33
N ASN A 74 2.87 5.47 -12.63
CA ASN A 74 2.90 6.84 -12.14
C ASN A 74 2.78 6.89 -10.61
N SER A 75 1.99 6.00 -10.01
CA SER A 75 1.86 5.91 -8.55
C SER A 75 3.14 5.40 -7.91
N LEU A 76 3.86 4.48 -8.57
CA LEU A 76 5.18 4.04 -8.15
C LEU A 76 6.19 5.19 -8.18
N ILE A 77 6.22 5.96 -9.27
CA ILE A 77 7.11 7.12 -9.43
C ILE A 77 6.85 8.14 -8.33
N ALA A 78 5.59 8.52 -8.11
CA ALA A 78 5.22 9.48 -7.06
C ALA A 78 5.57 8.97 -5.65
N CYS A 79 5.41 7.66 -5.41
CA CYS A 79 5.81 7.04 -4.15
C CYS A 79 7.32 7.13 -3.93
N TRP A 80 8.12 6.80 -4.96
CA TRP A 80 9.58 6.80 -4.86
C TRP A 80 10.14 8.22 -4.74
N ASP A 81 9.57 9.19 -5.46
CA ASP A 81 9.90 10.61 -5.30
C ASP A 81 9.74 11.04 -3.83
N ALA A 82 8.60 10.73 -3.22
CA ALA A 82 8.36 11.03 -1.81
C ALA A 82 9.31 10.26 -0.88
N LYS A 83 9.59 8.98 -1.13
CA LYS A 83 10.52 8.16 -0.33
C LYS A 83 11.89 8.80 -0.20
N TYR A 84 12.44 9.25 -1.33
CA TYR A 84 13.78 9.84 -1.35
C TYR A 84 13.78 11.34 -1.05
N THR A 85 12.63 12.01 -1.11
CA THR A 85 12.46 13.36 -0.57
C THR A 85 12.46 13.37 0.95
N TYR A 86 11.68 12.50 1.59
CA TYR A 86 11.49 12.51 3.05
C TYR A 86 12.47 11.63 3.81
N MET A 87 13.03 10.58 3.18
CA MET A 87 14.02 9.68 3.77
C MET A 87 13.62 9.14 5.16
N PHE A 88 12.30 8.94 5.39
CA PHE A 88 11.78 8.55 6.69
C PHE A 88 12.22 7.14 7.07
N TRP A 89 12.60 6.95 8.33
CA TRP A 89 13.13 5.69 8.84
C TRP A 89 12.08 4.58 8.96
N ARG A 90 12.56 3.34 8.90
CA ARG A 90 11.73 2.13 9.02
C ARG A 90 11.41 1.81 10.47
N PRO A 91 10.29 1.10 10.74
CA PRO A 91 9.92 0.65 12.08
C PRO A 91 11.04 -0.11 12.81
N VAL A 92 11.77 -0.99 12.12
CA VAL A 92 12.89 -1.73 12.74
C VAL A 92 14.00 -0.81 13.25
N THR A 93 14.29 0.29 12.56
CA THR A 93 15.31 1.25 13.01
C THR A 93 14.76 2.11 14.12
N ALA A 94 13.56 2.65 13.94
CA ALA A 94 12.90 3.54 14.88
C ALA A 94 12.63 2.87 16.22
N ILE A 95 12.10 1.64 16.23
CA ILE A 95 11.77 0.94 17.48
C ILE A 95 13.03 0.55 18.25
N ARG A 96 14.10 0.16 17.56
CA ARG A 96 15.36 -0.17 18.24
C ARG A 96 16.05 1.05 18.85
N ALA A 97 15.80 2.23 18.31
CA ALA A 97 16.39 3.49 18.70
C ALA A 97 15.33 4.50 19.17
N GLY A 98 14.24 4.03 19.76
CA GLY A 98 13.10 4.88 20.15
C GLY A 98 13.48 5.98 21.13
N ASP A 99 14.52 5.79 21.92
CA ASP A 99 15.11 6.80 22.81
C ASP A 99 15.88 7.92 22.10
N THR A 100 16.01 7.87 20.77
CA THR A 100 16.75 8.86 19.96
C THR A 100 15.86 9.78 19.12
N ASP A 101 14.54 9.59 19.14
CA ASP A 101 13.59 10.38 18.33
C ASP A 101 13.04 11.64 19.02
N GLY A 102 13.40 11.85 20.28
CA GLY A 102 12.95 13.00 21.07
C GLY A 102 11.52 12.87 21.62
N ASN A 103 10.91 11.69 21.55
CA ASN A 103 9.58 11.41 22.09
C ASN A 103 9.70 10.54 23.36
N SER A 104 9.12 10.99 24.47
CA SER A 104 9.20 10.25 25.75
C SER A 104 8.32 8.98 25.77
N GLU A 105 7.40 8.86 24.81
CA GLU A 105 6.42 7.77 24.75
C GLU A 105 6.89 6.61 23.86
N THR A 106 8.06 6.70 23.22
CA THR A 106 8.58 5.74 22.23
C THR A 106 9.67 4.88 22.85
N GLU A 107 9.29 4.08 23.85
CA GLU A 107 10.24 3.19 24.53
C GLU A 107 10.98 2.28 23.52
N PRO A 108 12.34 2.23 23.54
CA PRO A 108 13.10 1.43 22.62
C PRO A 108 12.95 -0.08 22.90
N ASP A 109 13.11 -0.90 21.87
CA ASP A 109 13.30 -2.35 21.97
C ASP A 109 14.40 -2.78 20.99
N ALA A 110 15.62 -2.93 21.51
CA ALA A 110 16.80 -3.27 20.72
C ALA A 110 16.72 -4.65 20.05
N ALA A 111 15.90 -5.57 20.58
CA ALA A 111 15.70 -6.91 20.03
C ALA A 111 14.56 -6.97 19.00
N TRP A 112 13.77 -5.90 18.86
CA TRP A 112 12.62 -5.88 17.97
C TRP A 112 13.00 -6.24 16.53
N THR A 113 12.23 -7.14 15.94
CA THR A 113 12.36 -7.54 14.52
C THR A 113 10.97 -7.56 13.90
N PRO A 114 10.83 -7.14 12.62
CA PRO A 114 9.54 -7.14 11.94
C PRO A 114 9.12 -8.56 11.55
N PHE A 115 7.82 -8.81 11.48
CA PHE A 115 7.26 -10.09 11.04
C PHE A 115 7.64 -10.44 9.59
N ILE A 116 7.65 -9.44 8.71
CA ILE A 116 8.15 -9.56 7.33
C ILE A 116 9.42 -8.75 7.21
N THR A 117 10.42 -9.30 6.53
CA THR A 117 11.70 -8.63 6.29
C THR A 117 11.51 -7.23 5.73
N THR A 118 12.12 -6.25 6.37
CA THR A 118 12.03 -4.84 5.94
C THR A 118 12.65 -4.66 4.55
N PRO A 119 11.92 -4.11 3.57
CA PRO A 119 12.48 -3.83 2.25
C PRO A 119 13.53 -2.73 2.27
N SER A 120 14.55 -2.84 1.42
CA SER A 120 15.73 -1.96 1.32
C SER A 120 15.46 -0.62 0.60
N HIS A 121 14.50 0.15 1.11
CA HIS A 121 14.20 1.51 0.66
C HIS A 121 13.54 2.32 1.81
N PRO A 122 13.51 3.67 1.73
CA PRO A 122 12.89 4.50 2.74
C PRO A 122 11.42 4.17 3.00
N GLU A 123 10.94 4.53 4.19
CA GLU A 123 9.65 4.10 4.70
C GLU A 123 8.49 4.83 3.99
N TYR A 124 8.53 6.16 3.91
CA TYR A 124 7.35 6.98 3.68
C TYR A 124 7.20 7.46 2.22
N PRO A 125 6.03 7.33 1.57
CA PRO A 125 4.84 6.59 2.02
C PRO A 125 4.94 5.09 1.69
N ALA A 126 3.99 4.29 2.14
CA ALA A 126 3.95 2.86 1.85
C ALA A 126 3.69 2.58 0.36
N ALA A 127 4.59 1.82 -0.27
CA ALA A 127 4.53 1.55 -1.71
C ALA A 127 3.29 0.72 -2.11
N HIS A 128 2.99 -0.33 -1.34
CA HIS A 128 1.83 -1.20 -1.60
C HIS A 128 0.54 -0.40 -1.68
N THR A 129 0.22 0.38 -0.64
CA THR A 129 -1.02 1.16 -0.62
C THR A 129 -1.03 2.27 -1.66
N THR A 130 0.12 2.85 -2.01
CA THR A 130 0.20 3.86 -3.06
C THR A 130 -0.06 3.26 -4.44
N VAL A 131 0.57 2.14 -4.77
CA VAL A 131 0.43 1.50 -6.08
C VAL A 131 -0.97 0.90 -6.25
N GLY A 132 -1.48 0.21 -5.23
CA GLY A 132 -2.83 -0.34 -5.26
C GLY A 132 -3.89 0.74 -5.38
N ALA A 133 -3.74 1.85 -4.64
CA ALA A 133 -4.62 2.99 -4.79
C ALA A 133 -4.50 3.71 -6.13
N GLY A 134 -3.35 3.62 -6.80
CA GLY A 134 -3.19 4.04 -8.20
C GLY A 134 -4.13 3.30 -9.15
N ALA A 135 -4.09 1.96 -9.10
CA ALA A 135 -4.97 1.13 -9.92
C ALA A 135 -6.44 1.32 -9.56
N LEU A 136 -6.77 1.31 -8.26
CA LEU A 136 -8.15 1.47 -7.79
C LEU A 136 -8.72 2.86 -8.11
N GLY A 137 -7.90 3.91 -8.02
CA GLY A 137 -8.29 5.26 -8.44
C GLY A 137 -8.60 5.35 -9.93
N PHE A 138 -7.87 4.61 -10.77
CA PHE A 138 -8.21 4.45 -12.18
C PHE A 138 -9.53 3.69 -12.36
N TYR A 139 -9.72 2.57 -11.66
CA TYR A 139 -10.96 1.78 -11.74
C TYR A 139 -12.19 2.58 -11.33
N THR A 140 -12.09 3.44 -10.31
CA THR A 140 -13.19 4.33 -9.92
C THR A 140 -13.61 5.27 -11.04
N VAL A 141 -12.65 5.80 -11.82
CA VAL A 141 -12.97 6.64 -12.97
C VAL A 141 -13.52 5.81 -14.13
N TRP A 142 -12.92 4.66 -14.41
CA TRP A 142 -13.26 3.83 -15.55
C TRP A 142 -14.63 3.15 -15.42
N PHE A 143 -14.94 2.60 -14.24
CA PHE A 143 -16.21 1.92 -13.96
C PHE A 143 -17.26 2.85 -13.36
N GLU A 144 -16.92 4.12 -13.13
CA GLU A 144 -17.80 5.13 -12.52
C GLU A 144 -18.38 4.72 -11.15
N THR A 145 -17.67 3.85 -10.43
CA THR A 145 -18.07 3.31 -9.13
C THR A 145 -16.85 2.94 -8.29
N ASP A 146 -16.95 3.00 -6.98
CA ASP A 146 -15.96 2.43 -6.05
C ASP A 146 -16.32 1.01 -5.57
N GLN A 147 -17.45 0.48 -6.05
CA GLN A 147 -17.96 -0.87 -5.81
C GLN A 147 -17.73 -1.72 -7.05
N PHE A 148 -16.61 -2.43 -7.10
CA PHE A 148 -16.31 -3.36 -8.17
C PHE A 148 -15.70 -4.64 -7.58
N PRO A 149 -16.27 -5.81 -7.87
CA PRO A 149 -15.80 -7.06 -7.30
C PRO A 149 -14.41 -7.39 -7.86
N LEU A 150 -13.44 -7.58 -6.97
CA LEU A 150 -12.10 -8.03 -7.33
C LEU A 150 -11.72 -9.29 -6.56
N GLU A 151 -11.07 -10.21 -7.27
CA GLU A 151 -10.46 -11.41 -6.70
C GLU A 151 -8.94 -11.31 -6.81
N PHE A 152 -8.26 -11.59 -5.69
CA PHE A 152 -6.81 -11.70 -5.63
C PHE A 152 -6.41 -13.10 -5.19
N LYS A 153 -5.37 -13.63 -5.84
CA LYS A 153 -4.76 -14.92 -5.50
C LYS A 153 -3.41 -14.67 -4.86
N GLY A 154 -3.28 -15.06 -3.60
CA GLY A 154 -2.06 -14.96 -2.81
C GLY A 154 -1.26 -16.25 -2.81
N ASN A 155 -0.23 -16.29 -1.96
CA ASN A 155 0.61 -17.46 -1.79
C ASN A 155 -0.19 -18.69 -1.31
N ALA A 156 0.30 -19.88 -1.64
CA ALA A 156 -0.31 -21.16 -1.26
C ALA A 156 -1.79 -21.33 -1.66
N GLY A 157 -2.25 -20.61 -2.69
CA GLY A 157 -3.62 -20.71 -3.20
C GLY A 157 -4.66 -19.94 -2.38
N ALA A 158 -4.24 -19.07 -1.46
CA ALA A 158 -5.16 -18.18 -0.76
C ALA A 158 -5.92 -17.30 -1.76
N VAL A 159 -7.24 -17.18 -1.60
CA VAL A 159 -8.09 -16.34 -2.44
C VAL A 159 -8.77 -15.32 -1.53
N ARG A 160 -8.72 -14.05 -1.92
CA ARG A 160 -9.49 -12.98 -1.28
C ARG A 160 -10.38 -12.30 -2.31
N GLN A 161 -11.60 -12.02 -1.88
CA GLN A 161 -12.62 -11.34 -2.69
C GLN A 161 -13.02 -10.08 -1.96
N TYR A 162 -13.14 -8.99 -2.72
CA TYR A 162 -13.51 -7.69 -2.21
C TYR A 162 -14.64 -7.14 -3.06
N THR A 163 -15.49 -6.34 -2.45
CA THR A 163 -16.63 -5.67 -3.10
C THR A 163 -16.38 -4.19 -3.36
N SER A 164 -15.40 -3.59 -2.66
CA SER A 164 -15.09 -2.17 -2.78
C SER A 164 -13.60 -1.85 -2.71
N ALA A 165 -13.22 -0.70 -3.27
CA ALA A 165 -11.87 -0.16 -3.13
C ALA A 165 -11.49 0.08 -1.65
N ALA A 166 -12.46 0.46 -0.82
CA ALA A 166 -12.24 0.74 0.60
C ALA A 166 -11.78 -0.51 1.38
N GLU A 167 -12.37 -1.68 1.09
CA GLU A 167 -11.96 -2.94 1.71
C GLU A 167 -10.50 -3.29 1.36
N ILE A 168 -10.12 -3.14 0.09
CA ILE A 168 -8.76 -3.41 -0.36
C ILE A 168 -7.77 -2.42 0.27
N HIS A 169 -8.10 -1.13 0.31
CA HIS A 169 -7.25 -0.12 0.96
C HIS A 169 -7.02 -0.42 2.44
N ALA A 170 -8.08 -0.80 3.16
CA ALA A 170 -7.99 -1.15 4.57
C ALA A 170 -7.09 -2.39 4.75
N GLU A 171 -7.28 -3.42 3.94
CA GLU A 171 -6.54 -4.66 4.07
C GLU A 171 -5.07 -4.53 3.65
N GLU A 172 -4.76 -3.85 2.54
CA GLU A 172 -3.38 -3.57 2.14
C GLU A 172 -2.65 -2.75 3.21
N GLY A 173 -3.29 -1.70 3.75
CA GLY A 173 -2.70 -0.88 4.81
C GLY A 173 -2.42 -1.70 6.07
N ASN A 174 -3.41 -2.46 6.52
CA ASN A 174 -3.27 -3.38 7.64
C ASN A 174 -2.14 -4.39 7.43
N ALA A 175 -2.03 -4.99 6.24
CA ALA A 175 -0.97 -5.93 5.92
C ALA A 175 0.43 -5.33 6.10
N ARG A 176 0.62 -4.04 5.82
CA ARG A 176 1.94 -3.39 5.94
C ARG A 176 2.30 -3.10 7.40
N VAL A 177 1.30 -2.74 8.21
CA VAL A 177 1.46 -2.52 9.66
C VAL A 177 1.69 -3.86 10.35
N TRP A 178 0.83 -4.85 10.10
CA TRP A 178 0.92 -6.20 10.68
C TRP A 178 2.20 -6.93 10.24
N GLY A 179 2.72 -6.63 9.05
CA GLY A 179 4.01 -7.12 8.60
C GLY A 179 5.22 -6.44 9.24
N GLY A 180 5.03 -5.38 10.04
CA GLY A 180 6.13 -4.64 10.67
C GLY A 180 6.92 -3.75 9.70
N MET A 181 6.36 -3.42 8.54
CA MET A 181 7.11 -2.73 7.47
C MET A 181 6.83 -1.23 7.38
N HIS A 182 5.61 -0.79 7.69
CA HIS A 182 5.16 0.59 7.48
C HIS A 182 4.27 1.11 8.60
N TRP A 183 4.41 2.40 8.91
CA TRP A 183 3.56 3.11 9.86
C TRP A 183 2.13 3.26 9.34
N ARG A 184 1.12 3.30 10.22
CA ARG A 184 -0.29 3.49 9.83
C ARG A 184 -0.50 4.73 8.98
N ASN A 185 0.01 5.88 9.42
CA ASN A 185 -0.07 7.12 8.66
C ASN A 185 0.59 6.99 7.27
N SER A 186 1.69 6.24 7.15
CA SER A 186 2.36 6.00 5.87
C SER A 186 1.46 5.23 4.89
N THR A 187 0.70 4.27 5.40
CA THR A 187 -0.28 3.52 4.60
C THR A 187 -1.43 4.39 4.13
N GLU A 188 -2.00 5.21 5.01
CA GLU A 188 -3.12 6.10 4.70
C GLU A 188 -2.73 7.22 3.73
N VAL A 189 -1.57 7.84 3.93
CA VAL A 189 -1.08 8.86 2.99
C VAL A 189 -0.73 8.23 1.64
N GLY A 190 -0.15 7.02 1.65
CA GLY A 190 0.09 6.26 0.43
C GLY A 190 -1.20 6.03 -0.36
N THR A 191 -2.26 5.56 0.30
CA THR A 191 -3.58 5.41 -0.32
C THR A 191 -4.08 6.72 -0.93
N LYS A 192 -4.06 7.82 -0.16
CA LYS A 192 -4.50 9.14 -0.65
C LYS A 192 -3.69 9.62 -1.86
N LEU A 193 -2.36 9.42 -1.85
CA LEU A 193 -1.48 9.77 -2.96
C LEU A 193 -1.84 8.95 -4.20
N GLY A 194 -1.87 7.62 -4.07
CA GLY A 194 -2.18 6.69 -5.15
C GLY A 194 -3.54 6.95 -5.78
N SER A 195 -4.60 7.09 -4.98
CA SER A 195 -5.95 7.38 -5.49
C SER A 195 -5.98 8.66 -6.33
N ARG A 196 -5.26 9.71 -5.93
CA ARG A 196 -5.19 10.95 -6.71
C ARG A 196 -4.43 10.76 -8.02
N VAL A 197 -3.28 10.08 -7.99
CA VAL A 197 -2.49 9.80 -9.19
C VAL A 197 -3.25 8.91 -10.18
N GLY A 198 -3.96 7.90 -9.69
CA GLY A 198 -4.81 7.02 -10.49
C GLY A 198 -5.92 7.77 -11.20
N LYS A 199 -6.71 8.55 -10.44
CA LYS A 199 -7.79 9.40 -10.98
C LYS A 199 -7.26 10.43 -11.98
N TYR A 200 -6.14 11.07 -11.67
CA TYR A 200 -5.50 12.04 -12.55
C TYR A 200 -5.06 11.37 -13.87
N THR A 201 -4.37 10.23 -13.78
CA THR A 201 -3.93 9.48 -14.96
C THR A 201 -5.13 9.09 -15.83
N ALA A 202 -6.20 8.57 -15.23
CA ALA A 202 -7.40 8.15 -15.94
C ALA A 202 -8.12 9.28 -16.69
N THR A 203 -8.07 10.50 -16.15
CA THR A 203 -8.76 11.68 -16.71
C THR A 203 -7.88 12.50 -17.67
N HIS A 204 -6.57 12.26 -17.69
CA HIS A 204 -5.62 13.08 -18.46
C HIS A 204 -4.84 12.30 -19.53
N LEU A 205 -4.74 10.98 -19.40
CA LEU A 205 -4.05 10.14 -20.36
C LEU A 205 -5.04 9.56 -21.38
N LEU A 206 -4.69 9.65 -22.68
CA LEU A 206 -5.50 9.10 -23.79
C LEU A 206 -6.96 9.55 -23.73
N LYS A 207 -7.17 10.87 -23.59
CA LYS A 207 -8.50 11.48 -23.68
C LYS A 207 -9.17 11.12 -25.01
N PRO A 208 -10.51 10.96 -25.02
CA PRO A 208 -11.24 10.91 -26.28
C PRO A 208 -10.86 12.12 -27.14
N LEU A 209 -10.87 11.95 -28.46
CA LEU A 209 -10.84 13.11 -29.35
C LEU A 209 -12.13 13.89 -29.10
N ASP A 210 -12.03 15.22 -29.01
CA ASP A 210 -13.21 16.07 -29.00
C ASP A 210 -13.95 15.88 -30.33
N ASP A 211 -15.28 15.74 -30.28
CA ASP A 211 -16.15 15.60 -31.45
C ASP A 211 -16.16 16.87 -32.33
#